data_AF-A0A1Y3LNW6-F1
#
_entry.id   AF-A0A1Y3LNW6-F1
#
_cell.length_a   1.000
_cell.length_b   1.000
_cell.length_c   1.000
_cell.angle_alpha   90.00
_cell.angle_beta   90.00
_cell.angle_gamma   90.00
#
_symmetry.space_group_name_H-M   'P 1'
#
loop_
_entity.id
_entity.type
_entity.pdbx_description
1 polymer ?
#
loop_
_entity_poly.entity_id
_entity_poly.type
_entity_poly.pdbx_seq_one_letter_code
_entity_poly.pdbx_strand_id
1 'polypeptide(L)'
;MTTTTNLASSFWSVETLLPLGAIGGPILLLLLLWFIYRRAGSLYFLRDLIWRSFGGTTEFDNHSQLNSLRKELREIEYFRFEFNIPASNLHEASLAHRWIVDNGFAPGDLSRNRAYIDWGDFSAPRFATARFSRRRFNWFIALVSVLGALLFPLSLANQSPYMMVWLKNDPDSPAFYLSQQDIKFEKWFPDEKLTLDKCRSSESLAPFTRYMPEEKLDTICSFFMAPDYAVQVEEGVKGQRGLLTVLSAIVFLALLLAVLKLSRMERAQKVYNRWQANISAPAATAPTVP
;
A
#
# COMPACT_ATOMS: atom_id res chain seq x y z
N MET A 1 -50.56 -10.87 1.49
CA MET A 1 -49.54 -10.04 0.81
C MET A 1 -48.22 -10.31 1.51
N THR A 2 -47.31 -11.02 0.84
CA THR A 2 -45.98 -11.37 1.35
C THR A 2 -45.03 -10.21 1.05
N THR A 3 -44.92 -9.28 1.98
CA THR A 3 -43.93 -8.19 1.90
C THR A 3 -42.56 -8.79 2.22
N THR A 4 -41.78 -9.10 1.20
CA THR A 4 -40.37 -9.48 1.34
C THR A 4 -39.60 -8.28 1.91
N THR A 5 -39.33 -8.33 3.22
CA THR A 5 -38.51 -7.38 3.96
C THR A 5 -37.05 -7.54 3.56
N ASN A 6 -36.68 -6.92 2.44
CA ASN A 6 -35.31 -6.86 1.97
C ASN A 6 -34.50 -5.92 2.88
N LEU A 7 -33.86 -6.47 3.91
CA LEU A 7 -32.70 -5.81 4.52
C LEU A 7 -31.62 -5.69 3.45
N ALA A 8 -31.28 -4.47 3.04
CA ALA A 8 -30.01 -4.27 2.37
C ALA A 8 -28.93 -4.26 3.44
N SER A 9 -28.31 -5.41 3.66
CA SER A 9 -26.86 -5.33 3.82
C SER A 9 -26.32 -5.04 2.41
N SER A 10 -25.38 -4.12 2.29
CA SER A 10 -24.55 -4.05 1.10
C SER A 10 -23.71 -5.34 1.07
N PHE A 11 -24.31 -6.42 0.58
CA PHE A 11 -23.66 -7.70 0.31
C PHE A 11 -22.65 -7.46 -0.80
N TRP A 12 -21.42 -7.12 -0.42
CA TRP A 12 -20.27 -7.45 -1.24
C TRP A 12 -20.10 -8.96 -1.13
N SER A 13 -20.88 -9.71 -1.93
CA SER A 13 -20.82 -11.16 -1.92
C SER A 13 -19.41 -11.62 -2.25
N VAL A 14 -18.98 -12.73 -1.65
CA VAL A 14 -17.67 -13.35 -1.92
C VAL A 14 -17.46 -13.65 -3.41
N GLU A 15 -18.54 -13.75 -4.18
CA GLU A 15 -18.52 -13.92 -5.63
C GLU A 15 -17.96 -12.69 -6.36
N THR A 16 -18.05 -11.49 -5.78
CA THR A 16 -17.38 -10.28 -6.29
C THR A 16 -15.87 -10.25 -5.99
N LEU A 17 -15.37 -11.11 -5.09
CA LEU A 17 -13.93 -11.26 -4.80
C LEU A 17 -13.21 -12.21 -5.77
N LEU A 18 -13.91 -13.17 -6.39
CA LEU A 18 -13.35 -14.05 -7.43
C LEU A 18 -12.77 -13.30 -8.66
N PRO A 19 -13.44 -12.29 -9.24
CA PRO A 19 -12.85 -11.52 -10.35
C PRO A 19 -11.64 -10.66 -9.92
N LEU A 20 -11.50 -10.31 -8.64
CA LEU A 20 -10.30 -9.63 -8.14
C LEU A 20 -9.05 -10.52 -8.22
N GLY A 21 -9.19 -11.85 -8.11
CA GLY A 21 -8.10 -12.80 -8.36
C GLY A 21 -7.66 -12.84 -9.82
N ALA A 22 -8.62 -12.78 -10.76
CA ALA A 22 -8.33 -12.73 -12.20
C ALA A 22 -7.67 -11.39 -12.63
N ILE A 23 -8.00 -10.29 -11.95
CA ILE A 23 -7.40 -8.97 -12.19
C ILE A 23 -6.03 -8.82 -11.48
N GLY A 24 -5.82 -9.54 -10.37
CA GLY A 24 -4.60 -9.46 -9.58
C GLY A 24 -3.34 -9.86 -10.35
N GLY A 25 -3.40 -10.90 -11.18
CA GLY A 25 -2.28 -11.36 -12.01
C GLY A 25 -1.79 -10.27 -12.98
N PRO A 26 -2.67 -9.71 -13.84
CA PRO A 26 -2.34 -8.58 -14.70
C PRO A 26 -1.80 -7.36 -13.95
N ILE A 27 -2.38 -7.00 -12.80
CA ILE A 27 -1.88 -5.88 -11.98
C ILE A 27 -0.45 -6.16 -11.49
N LEU A 28 -0.17 -7.36 -10.97
CA LEU A 28 1.17 -7.74 -10.52
C LEU A 28 2.18 -7.69 -11.67
N LEU A 29 1.80 -8.16 -12.86
CA LEU A 29 2.62 -8.09 -14.05
C LEU A 29 2.91 -6.62 -14.44
N LEU A 30 1.89 -5.75 -14.44
CA LEU A 30 2.06 -4.33 -14.73
C LEU A 30 2.95 -3.64 -13.68
N LEU A 31 2.81 -3.96 -12.40
CA LEU A 31 3.66 -3.45 -11.33
C LEU A 31 5.11 -3.91 -11.48
N LEU A 32 5.33 -5.16 -11.89
CA LEU A 32 6.66 -5.70 -12.17
C LEU A 32 7.29 -4.99 -13.37
N LEU A 33 6.55 -4.84 -14.47
CA LEU A 33 7.02 -4.10 -15.66
C LEU A 33 7.32 -2.64 -15.33
N TRP A 34 6.45 -1.99 -14.55
CA TRP A 34 6.67 -0.63 -14.08
C TRP A 34 7.89 -0.52 -13.17
N PHE A 35 8.12 -1.49 -12.29
CA PHE A 35 9.31 -1.54 -11.44
C PHE A 35 10.60 -1.67 -12.27
N ILE A 36 10.61 -2.58 -13.24
CA ILE A 36 11.75 -2.77 -14.15
C ILE A 36 11.98 -1.49 -14.96
N TYR A 37 10.93 -0.94 -15.59
CA TYR A 37 11.02 0.29 -16.37
C TYR A 37 11.54 1.47 -15.53
N ARG A 38 11.05 1.64 -14.31
CA ARG A 38 11.50 2.71 -13.40
C ARG A 38 12.98 2.59 -13.05
N ARG A 39 13.51 1.37 -12.97
CA ARG A 39 14.91 1.09 -12.60
C ARG A 39 15.85 1.18 -13.79
N ALA A 40 15.53 0.48 -14.88
CA ALA A 40 16.33 0.40 -16.09
C ALA A 40 16.18 1.64 -17.01
N GLY A 41 15.08 2.40 -16.89
CA GLY A 41 14.75 3.53 -17.77
C GLY A 41 14.30 3.13 -19.18
N SER A 42 14.36 1.84 -19.50
CA SER A 42 13.91 1.23 -20.76
C SER A 42 13.51 -0.22 -20.52
N LEU A 43 12.93 -0.85 -21.55
CA LEU A 43 12.61 -2.28 -21.59
C LEU A 43 13.31 -2.95 -22.78
N TYR A 44 14.48 -2.45 -23.19
CA TYR A 44 15.18 -2.96 -24.37
C TYR A 44 15.68 -4.38 -24.13
N PHE A 45 16.15 -4.69 -22.92
CA PHE A 45 16.48 -6.05 -22.51
C PHE A 45 15.29 -7.02 -22.66
N LEU A 46 14.09 -6.61 -22.23
CA LEU A 46 12.90 -7.45 -22.33
C LEU A 46 12.47 -7.66 -23.79
N ARG A 47 12.51 -6.58 -24.59
CA ARG A 47 12.27 -6.66 -26.04
C ARG A 47 13.26 -7.60 -26.71
N ASP A 48 14.55 -7.47 -26.38
CA ASP A 48 15.63 -8.31 -26.92
C ASP A 48 15.45 -9.78 -26.53
N LEU A 49 15.02 -10.06 -25.29
CA LEU A 49 14.71 -11.42 -24.83
C LEU A 49 13.57 -12.01 -25.64
N ILE A 50 12.46 -11.27 -25.80
CA ILE A 50 11.30 -11.69 -26.60
C ILE A 50 11.73 -11.95 -28.06
N TRP A 51 12.47 -11.01 -28.66
CA TRP A 51 12.94 -11.12 -30.04
C TRP A 51 13.82 -12.36 -30.27
N ARG A 52 14.74 -12.64 -29.33
CA ARG A 52 15.59 -13.83 -29.37
C ARG A 52 14.79 -15.12 -29.19
N SER A 53 13.78 -15.12 -28.33
CA SER A 53 12.89 -16.28 -28.15
C SER A 53 12.11 -16.63 -29.44
N PHE A 54 11.86 -15.66 -30.31
CA PHE A 54 11.26 -15.87 -31.63
C PHE A 54 12.30 -16.13 -32.75
N GLY A 55 13.57 -16.40 -32.40
CA GLY A 55 14.62 -16.72 -33.37
C GLY A 55 15.21 -15.51 -34.11
N GLY A 56 14.91 -14.29 -33.66
CA GLY A 56 15.43 -13.07 -34.25
C GLY A 56 16.91 -12.84 -33.94
N THR A 57 17.69 -12.46 -34.96
CA THR A 57 19.08 -12.03 -34.79
C THR A 57 19.15 -10.62 -34.20
N THR A 58 20.17 -10.37 -33.39
CA THR A 58 20.38 -9.07 -32.70
C THR A 58 21.49 -8.22 -33.31
N GLU A 59 22.14 -8.71 -34.36
CA GLU A 59 23.25 -8.02 -34.99
C GLU A 59 22.80 -7.46 -36.34
N PHE A 60 23.30 -6.27 -36.68
CA PHE A 60 23.12 -5.71 -38.01
C PHE A 60 24.24 -6.23 -38.91
N ASP A 61 23.88 -6.87 -40.02
CA ASP A 61 24.83 -7.61 -40.87
C ASP A 61 25.97 -6.73 -41.42
N ASN A 62 25.69 -5.48 -41.81
CA ASN A 62 26.66 -4.61 -42.49
C ASN A 62 26.94 -3.26 -41.80
N HIS A 63 26.43 -3.02 -40.58
CA HIS A 63 26.52 -1.71 -39.93
C HIS A 63 27.21 -1.78 -38.55
N SER A 64 28.54 -1.62 -38.55
CA SER A 64 29.36 -1.64 -37.33
C SER A 64 28.97 -0.55 -36.31
N GLN A 65 28.60 0.64 -36.78
CA GLN A 65 28.16 1.76 -35.93
C GLN A 65 26.83 1.48 -35.22
N LEU A 66 25.90 0.75 -35.86
CA LEU A 66 24.63 0.38 -35.22
C LEU A 66 24.84 -0.73 -34.18
N ASN A 67 25.79 -1.63 -34.45
CA ASN A 67 26.19 -2.66 -33.49
C ASN A 67 26.89 -2.03 -32.27
N SER A 68 27.72 -1.00 -32.43
CA SER A 68 28.33 -0.28 -31.29
C SER A 68 27.26 0.47 -30.50
N LEU A 69 26.39 1.24 -31.16
CA LEU A 69 25.28 1.94 -30.50
C LEU A 69 24.40 0.99 -29.68
N ARG A 70 24.09 -0.20 -30.23
CA ARG A 70 23.32 -1.23 -29.52
C ARG A 70 24.04 -1.71 -28.25
N LYS A 71 25.35 -1.95 -28.33
CA LYS A 71 26.17 -2.38 -27.18
C LYS A 71 26.17 -1.31 -26.10
N GLU A 72 26.38 -0.04 -26.47
CA GLU A 72 26.36 1.09 -25.54
C GLU A 72 25.00 1.21 -24.84
N LEU A 73 23.89 1.13 -25.58
CA LEU A 73 22.55 1.18 -25.01
C LEU A 73 22.31 0.05 -23.98
N ARG A 74 22.82 -1.16 -24.25
CA ARG A 74 22.70 -2.30 -23.33
C ARG A 74 23.55 -2.10 -22.07
N GLU A 75 24.76 -1.57 -22.21
CA GLU A 75 25.63 -1.27 -21.08
C GLU A 75 25.03 -0.18 -20.19
N ILE A 76 24.44 0.86 -20.78
CA ILE A 76 23.74 1.92 -20.05
C ILE A 76 22.50 1.36 -19.33
N GLU A 77 21.70 0.52 -20.01
CA GLU A 77 20.54 -0.12 -19.39
C GLU A 77 20.95 -1.00 -18.20
N TYR A 78 22.01 -1.79 -18.35
CA TYR A 78 22.57 -2.60 -17.27
C TYR A 78 23.10 -1.73 -16.12
N PHE A 79 23.82 -0.64 -16.43
CA PHE A 79 24.32 0.32 -15.43
C PHE A 79 23.17 0.94 -14.63
N ARG A 80 22.10 1.39 -15.31
CA ARG A 80 20.88 1.91 -14.66
C ARG A 80 20.21 0.84 -13.81
N PHE A 81 20.15 -0.40 -14.29
CA PHE A 81 19.54 -1.48 -13.54
C PHE A 81 20.35 -1.84 -12.28
N GLU A 82 21.66 -1.97 -12.38
CA GLU A 82 22.53 -2.36 -11.27
C GLU A 82 22.62 -1.23 -10.23
N PHE A 83 23.02 -0.04 -10.69
CA PHE A 83 23.34 1.09 -9.81
C PHE A 83 22.17 2.03 -9.58
N ASN A 84 21.05 1.90 -10.30
CA ASN A 84 19.89 2.78 -10.19
C ASN A 84 20.25 4.27 -10.33
N ILE A 85 21.15 4.60 -11.26
CA ILE A 85 21.57 5.98 -11.57
C ILE A 85 21.03 6.35 -12.95
N PRO A 86 20.39 7.51 -13.15
CA PRO A 86 19.69 7.86 -14.41
C PRO A 86 20.62 8.33 -15.54
N ALA A 87 21.76 7.68 -15.79
CA ALA A 87 22.69 8.11 -16.84
C ALA A 87 22.12 7.87 -18.25
N SER A 88 22.13 8.87 -19.12
CA SER A 88 21.59 8.84 -20.49
C SER A 88 22.52 8.17 -21.49
N ASN A 89 23.82 8.31 -21.27
CA ASN A 89 24.91 7.85 -22.12
C ASN A 89 26.07 7.31 -21.25
N LEU A 90 27.05 6.65 -21.87
CA LEU A 90 28.23 6.12 -21.17
C LEU A 90 29.10 7.22 -20.55
N HIS A 91 29.10 8.42 -21.12
CA HIS A 91 29.84 9.55 -20.58
C HIS A 91 29.27 9.97 -19.21
N GLU A 92 27.96 10.15 -19.08
CA GLU A 92 27.27 10.43 -17.81
C GLU A 92 27.48 9.31 -16.79
N ALA A 93 27.47 8.04 -17.22
CA ALA A 93 27.78 6.92 -16.34
C ALA A 93 29.23 6.99 -15.80
N SER A 94 30.18 7.38 -16.65
CA SER A 94 31.58 7.57 -16.25
C SER A 94 31.77 8.75 -15.29
N LEU A 95 31.05 9.86 -15.52
CA LEU A 95 31.06 11.02 -14.63
C LEU A 95 30.44 10.69 -13.26
N ALA A 96 29.31 9.98 -13.26
CA ALA A 96 28.72 9.46 -12.04
C ALA A 96 29.74 8.59 -11.30
N HIS A 97 30.34 7.60 -11.96
CA HIS A 97 31.34 6.73 -11.33
C HIS A 97 32.51 7.50 -10.71
N ARG A 98 33.08 8.49 -11.41
CA ARG A 98 34.14 9.35 -10.86
C ARG A 98 33.68 10.07 -9.59
N TRP A 99 32.53 10.73 -9.64
CA TRP A 99 31.97 11.42 -8.47
C TRP A 99 31.77 10.48 -7.27
N ILE A 100 31.35 9.24 -7.51
CA ILE A 100 31.17 8.21 -6.46
C ILE A 100 32.51 7.88 -5.80
N VAL A 101 33.54 7.61 -6.61
CA VAL A 101 34.88 7.26 -6.14
C VAL A 101 35.54 8.43 -5.43
N ASP A 102 35.47 9.63 -6.00
CA ASP A 102 36.09 10.84 -5.46
C ASP A 102 35.52 11.23 -4.08
N ASN A 103 34.25 10.89 -3.81
CA ASN A 103 33.61 11.14 -2.53
C ASN A 103 33.63 9.93 -1.58
N GLY A 104 34.27 8.82 -1.98
CA GLY A 104 34.41 7.60 -1.16
C GLY A 104 33.09 6.86 -0.90
N PHE A 105 32.12 6.94 -1.81
CA PHE A 105 30.84 6.25 -1.68
C PHE A 105 30.89 4.83 -2.23
N ALA A 106 30.21 3.90 -1.54
CA ALA A 106 29.92 2.61 -2.13
C ALA A 106 28.78 2.75 -3.17
N PRO A 107 28.84 2.08 -4.33
CA PRO A 107 27.75 2.14 -5.32
C PRO A 107 26.38 1.74 -4.75
N GLY A 108 26.36 0.83 -3.76
CA GLY A 108 25.14 0.41 -3.06
C GLY A 108 24.50 1.49 -2.18
N ASP A 109 25.27 2.46 -1.68
CA ASP A 109 24.74 3.57 -0.87
C ASP A 109 23.91 4.53 -1.75
N LEU A 110 24.31 4.68 -3.01
CA LEU A 110 23.70 5.60 -3.94
C LEU A 110 22.54 4.97 -4.69
N SER A 111 22.63 3.67 -5.01
CA SER A 111 21.55 2.97 -5.69
C SER A 111 20.23 2.98 -4.92
N ARG A 112 20.31 2.95 -3.58
CA ARG A 112 19.14 3.04 -2.69
C ARG A 112 18.66 4.47 -2.47
N ASN A 113 19.55 5.45 -2.66
CA ASN A 113 19.30 6.86 -2.37
C ASN A 113 19.22 7.76 -3.62
N ARG A 114 19.18 7.20 -4.84
CA ARG A 114 19.05 7.93 -6.12
C ARG A 114 18.04 9.07 -6.05
N ALA A 115 16.87 8.84 -5.47
CA ALA A 115 15.80 9.82 -5.40
C ALA A 115 16.12 11.05 -4.52
N TYR A 116 17.19 11.01 -3.73
CA TYR A 116 17.65 12.12 -2.89
C TYR A 116 18.88 12.83 -3.46
N ILE A 117 19.32 12.42 -4.65
CA ILE A 117 20.39 13.07 -5.40
C ILE A 117 19.75 13.64 -6.67
N ASP A 118 20.11 14.88 -6.96
CA ASP A 118 19.80 15.54 -8.20
C ASP A 118 20.87 15.17 -9.23
N TRP A 119 20.43 14.46 -10.27
CA TRP A 119 21.26 14.00 -11.38
C TRP A 119 21.06 14.88 -12.63
N GLY A 120 20.55 16.11 -12.47
CA GLY A 120 20.44 17.06 -13.58
C GLY A 120 21.80 17.47 -14.16
N ASP A 121 22.85 17.45 -13.33
CA ASP A 121 24.24 17.68 -13.74
C ASP A 121 25.13 16.55 -13.19
N PHE A 122 25.68 15.74 -14.10
CA PHE A 122 26.56 14.62 -13.76
C PHE A 122 27.99 15.04 -13.41
N SER A 123 28.39 16.27 -13.76
CA SER A 123 29.71 16.79 -13.41
C SER A 123 29.81 17.20 -11.94
N ALA A 124 28.68 17.66 -11.36
CA ALA A 124 28.58 18.02 -9.96
C ALA A 124 27.20 17.67 -9.36
N PRO A 125 26.88 16.37 -9.17
CA PRO A 125 25.63 15.94 -8.55
C PRO A 125 25.43 16.59 -7.17
N ARG A 126 24.19 17.01 -6.88
CA ARG A 126 23.84 17.67 -5.61
C ARG A 126 22.79 16.87 -4.85
N PHE A 127 22.83 16.92 -3.53
CA PHE A 127 21.77 16.31 -2.72
C PHE A 127 20.50 17.16 -2.75
N ALA A 128 19.36 16.55 -3.04
CA ALA A 128 18.05 17.18 -2.99
C ALA A 128 17.54 17.28 -1.53
N THR A 129 18.19 18.13 -0.73
CA THR A 129 17.97 18.31 0.72
C THR A 129 16.50 18.56 1.09
N ALA A 130 15.74 19.22 0.23
CA ALA A 130 14.29 19.41 0.41
C ALA A 130 13.52 18.08 0.56
N ARG A 131 13.98 17.01 -0.09
CA ARG A 131 13.33 15.68 -0.07
C ARG A 131 13.54 14.92 1.24
N PHE A 132 14.60 15.21 1.98
CA PHE A 132 14.91 14.60 3.28
C PHE A 132 14.96 15.61 4.44
N SER A 133 14.24 16.72 4.30
CA SER A 133 14.16 17.73 5.36
C SER A 133 13.53 17.17 6.65
N ARG A 134 13.94 17.74 7.80
CA ARG A 134 13.43 17.35 9.13
C ARG A 134 11.91 17.45 9.24
N ARG A 135 11.30 18.44 8.58
CA ARG A 135 9.83 18.60 8.52
C ARG A 135 9.16 17.40 7.83
N ARG A 136 9.68 16.96 6.68
CA ARG A 136 9.15 15.77 5.99
C ARG A 136 9.37 14.50 6.78
N PHE A 137 10.53 14.36 7.43
CA PHE A 137 10.82 13.22 8.29
C PHE A 137 9.78 13.12 9.42
N ASN A 138 9.54 14.22 10.15
CA ASN A 138 8.53 14.28 11.20
C ASN A 138 7.11 13.98 10.69
N TRP A 139 6.77 14.44 9.48
CA TRP A 139 5.48 14.13 8.86
C TRP A 139 5.31 12.63 8.59
N PHE A 140 6.34 11.94 8.09
CA PHE A 140 6.29 10.50 7.90
C PHE A 140 6.26 9.73 9.22
N ILE A 141 6.92 10.22 10.27
CA ILE A 141 6.80 9.65 11.62
C ILE A 141 5.36 9.76 12.12
N ALA A 142 4.74 10.95 12.00
CA ALA A 142 3.34 11.14 12.37
C ALA A 142 2.41 10.21 11.56
N LEU A 143 2.65 10.05 10.26
CA LEU A 143 1.90 9.12 9.41
C LEU A 143 2.04 7.66 9.89
N VAL A 144 3.25 7.21 10.22
CA VAL A 144 3.51 5.87 10.77
C VAL A 144 2.76 5.67 12.09
N SER A 145 2.77 6.68 12.98
CA SER A 145 2.02 6.63 14.24
C SER A 145 0.51 6.51 14.01
N VAL A 146 -0.05 7.29 13.09
CA VAL A 146 -1.49 7.24 12.74
C VAL A 146 -1.87 5.88 12.14
N LEU A 147 -1.09 5.38 11.17
CA LEU A 147 -1.33 4.08 10.55
C LEU A 147 -1.20 2.94 11.57
N GLY A 148 -0.22 3.01 12.48
CA GLY A 148 -0.06 2.06 13.57
C GLY A 148 -1.24 2.07 14.54
N ALA A 149 -1.72 3.26 14.92
CA ALA A 149 -2.89 3.41 15.78
C ALA A 149 -4.18 2.88 15.14
N LEU A 150 -4.32 2.97 13.82
CA LEU A 150 -5.48 2.45 13.08
C LEU A 150 -5.53 0.92 13.02
N LEU A 151 -4.39 0.21 13.12
CA LEU A 151 -4.37 -1.26 13.06
C LEU A 151 -5.05 -1.89 14.29
N PHE A 152 -4.89 -1.31 15.47
CA PHE A 152 -5.43 -1.84 16.71
C PHE A 152 -6.97 -2.02 16.70
N PRO A 153 -7.79 -0.98 16.41
CA PRO A 153 -9.24 -1.13 16.36
C PRO A 153 -9.71 -2.04 15.21
N LEU A 154 -8.97 -2.10 14.10
CA LEU A 154 -9.31 -3.00 12.97
C LEU A 154 -9.17 -4.46 13.36
N SER A 155 -8.10 -4.82 14.07
CA SER A 155 -7.92 -6.18 14.59
C SER A 155 -9.01 -6.57 15.58
N LEU A 156 -9.40 -5.65 16.48
CA LEU A 156 -10.47 -5.89 17.44
C LEU A 156 -11.84 -6.06 16.75
N ALA A 157 -12.14 -5.20 15.77
CA ALA A 157 -13.37 -5.29 14.99
C ALA A 157 -13.48 -6.61 14.22
N ASN A 158 -12.37 -7.12 13.68
CA ASN A 158 -12.35 -8.37 12.90
C ASN A 158 -12.69 -9.61 13.75
N GLN A 159 -12.41 -9.57 15.06
CA GLN A 159 -12.74 -10.65 15.99
C GLN A 159 -14.19 -10.60 16.49
N SER A 160 -14.89 -9.47 16.30
CA SER A 160 -16.24 -9.32 16.81
C SER A 160 -17.22 -10.29 16.11
N PRO A 161 -18.14 -10.94 16.85
CA PRO A 161 -19.20 -11.77 16.25
C PRO A 161 -20.40 -10.92 15.77
N TYR A 162 -20.28 -9.60 15.83
CA TYR A 162 -21.35 -8.66 15.55
C TYR A 162 -21.20 -8.05 14.16
N MET A 163 -22.29 -7.99 13.42
CA MET A 163 -22.41 -7.27 12.16
C MET A 163 -23.08 -5.91 12.40
N MET A 164 -22.42 -4.83 12.00
CA MET A 164 -23.06 -3.50 12.03
C MET A 164 -23.99 -3.35 10.83
N VAL A 165 -25.24 -2.98 11.06
CA VAL A 165 -26.28 -2.81 10.03
C VAL A 165 -27.13 -1.55 10.29
N TRP A 166 -27.86 -1.13 9.25
CA TRP A 166 -28.87 -0.08 9.32
C TRP A 166 -30.13 -0.53 8.56
N LEU A 167 -31.29 0.09 8.83
CA LEU A 167 -32.50 -0.21 8.09
C LEU A 167 -32.45 0.46 6.72
N LYS A 168 -32.54 -0.32 5.64
CA LYS A 168 -32.43 0.17 4.25
C LYS A 168 -33.40 1.31 3.92
N ASN A 169 -34.63 1.18 4.40
CA ASN A 169 -35.73 2.10 4.06
C ASN A 169 -35.88 3.23 5.07
N ASP A 170 -34.90 3.42 5.96
CA ASP A 170 -34.96 4.41 7.03
C ASP A 170 -33.57 4.99 7.32
N PRO A 171 -33.16 6.05 6.60
CA PRO A 171 -31.84 6.66 6.76
C PRO A 171 -31.66 7.37 8.11
N ASP A 172 -32.75 7.71 8.81
CA ASP A 172 -32.71 8.35 10.12
C ASP A 172 -32.58 7.33 11.27
N SER A 173 -32.72 6.04 10.96
CA SER A 173 -32.56 4.97 11.94
C SER A 173 -31.09 4.79 12.36
N PRO A 174 -30.79 4.71 13.67
CA PRO A 174 -29.43 4.46 14.13
C PRO A 174 -28.94 3.08 13.71
N ALA A 175 -27.65 2.97 13.46
CA ALA A 175 -27.02 1.67 13.21
C ALA A 175 -27.07 0.79 14.46
N PHE A 176 -27.25 -0.51 14.26
CA PHE A 176 -27.29 -1.52 15.32
C PHE A 176 -26.43 -2.72 14.96
N TYR A 177 -26.19 -3.58 15.94
CA TYR A 177 -25.25 -4.70 15.84
C TYR A 177 -26.00 -6.03 15.97
N LEU A 178 -25.98 -6.83 14.90
CA LEU A 178 -26.60 -8.15 14.84
C LEU A 178 -25.58 -9.26 15.15
N SER A 179 -25.95 -10.23 15.98
CA SER A 179 -25.28 -11.52 16.07
C SER A 179 -26.28 -12.66 15.84
N GLN A 180 -25.78 -13.90 15.75
CA GLN A 180 -26.66 -15.07 15.64
C GLN A 180 -27.61 -15.23 16.83
N GLN A 181 -27.26 -14.70 18.02
CA GLN A 181 -27.97 -14.97 19.27
C GLN A 181 -28.62 -13.73 19.88
N ASP A 182 -28.13 -12.54 19.56
CA ASP A 182 -28.55 -11.30 20.18
C ASP A 182 -28.35 -10.07 19.29
N ILE A 183 -29.10 -9.01 19.57
CA ILE A 183 -28.99 -7.71 18.92
C ILE A 183 -28.62 -6.66 19.96
N LYS A 184 -27.65 -5.79 19.62
CA LYS A 184 -27.21 -4.67 20.45
C LYS A 184 -27.43 -3.36 19.72
N PHE A 185 -27.95 -2.37 20.43
CA PHE A 185 -28.10 -1.00 19.91
C PHE A 185 -26.91 -0.10 20.29
N GLU A 186 -26.03 -0.57 21.17
CA GLU A 186 -24.85 0.16 21.62
C GLU A 186 -23.55 -0.62 21.40
N LYS A 187 -22.46 0.12 21.10
CA LYS A 187 -21.18 -0.44 20.65
C LYS A 187 -20.29 -0.96 21.77
N TRP A 188 -20.18 -0.23 22.88
CA TRP A 188 -19.13 -0.47 23.90
C TRP A 188 -19.66 -1.10 25.20
N PHE A 189 -20.85 -0.70 25.66
CA PHE A 189 -21.46 -1.19 26.90
C PHE A 189 -22.98 -1.34 26.74
N PRO A 190 -23.46 -2.37 26.05
CA PRO A 190 -24.90 -2.56 25.89
C PRO A 190 -25.52 -2.93 27.23
N ASP A 191 -26.29 -2.02 27.82
CA ASP A 191 -27.08 -2.27 29.04
C ASP A 191 -28.04 -3.45 28.86
N GLU A 192 -28.62 -3.56 27.66
CA GLU A 192 -29.56 -4.61 27.32
C GLU A 192 -29.33 -5.12 25.90
N LYS A 193 -29.55 -6.43 25.74
CA LYS A 193 -29.54 -7.10 24.43
C LYS A 193 -30.93 -7.62 24.11
N LEU A 194 -31.32 -7.49 22.85
CA LEU A 194 -32.57 -8.05 22.35
C LEU A 194 -32.29 -9.50 21.92
N THR A 195 -32.88 -10.44 22.64
CA THR A 195 -32.81 -11.89 22.37
C THR A 195 -34.12 -12.37 21.77
N LEU A 196 -34.12 -13.58 21.20
CA LEU A 196 -35.29 -14.12 20.50
C LEU A 196 -36.51 -14.24 21.43
N ASP A 197 -36.29 -14.52 22.72
CA ASP A 197 -37.35 -14.59 23.72
C ASP A 197 -38.01 -13.23 23.97
N LYS A 198 -37.22 -12.14 23.94
CA LYS A 198 -37.72 -10.76 24.08
C LYS A 198 -38.48 -10.27 22.83
N CYS A 199 -38.35 -10.95 21.70
CA CYS A 199 -39.11 -10.63 20.50
C CYS A 199 -40.52 -11.27 20.49
N ARG A 200 -40.87 -12.10 21.48
CA ARG A 200 -42.16 -12.81 21.52
C ARG A 200 -43.26 -12.08 22.31
N SER A 201 -42.93 -11.04 23.08
CA SER A 201 -43.92 -10.24 23.82
C SER A 201 -43.64 -8.74 23.72
N SER A 202 -44.68 -7.96 23.42
CA SER A 202 -44.62 -6.48 23.33
C SER A 202 -44.18 -5.83 24.63
N GLU A 203 -44.54 -6.41 25.78
CA GLU A 203 -44.12 -5.91 27.10
C GLU A 203 -42.61 -5.98 27.30
N SER A 204 -41.94 -6.98 26.73
CA SER A 204 -40.48 -7.13 26.80
C SER A 204 -39.70 -6.26 25.80
N LEU A 205 -40.41 -5.63 24.85
CA LEU A 205 -39.88 -4.68 23.87
C LEU A 205 -39.85 -3.24 24.39
N ALA A 206 -40.64 -2.93 25.42
CA ALA A 206 -40.74 -1.59 26.02
C ALA A 206 -39.36 -0.93 26.34
N PRO A 207 -38.36 -1.63 26.90
CA PRO A 207 -37.04 -1.05 27.18
C PRO A 207 -36.27 -0.60 25.93
N PHE A 208 -36.55 -1.20 24.77
CA PHE A 208 -35.85 -0.92 23.51
C PHE A 208 -36.47 0.23 22.71
N THR A 209 -37.68 0.68 23.08
CA THR A 209 -38.36 1.81 22.44
C THR A 209 -37.56 3.12 22.55
N ARG A 210 -36.63 3.21 23.51
CA ARG A 210 -35.67 4.31 23.62
C ARG A 210 -34.72 4.43 22.42
N TYR A 211 -34.48 3.33 21.71
CA TYR A 211 -33.56 3.28 20.58
C TYR A 211 -34.27 3.41 19.23
N MET A 212 -35.46 2.81 19.11
CA MET A 212 -36.27 2.85 17.89
C MET A 212 -37.77 2.74 18.21
N PRO A 213 -38.65 3.29 17.36
CA PRO A 213 -40.09 3.10 17.47
C PRO A 213 -40.48 1.60 17.46
N GLU A 214 -41.57 1.26 18.14
CA GLU A 214 -42.06 -0.13 18.28
C GLU A 214 -42.27 -0.81 16.92
N GLU A 215 -42.80 -0.09 15.93
CA GLU A 215 -42.99 -0.60 14.55
C GLU A 215 -41.68 -1.09 13.91
N LYS A 216 -40.56 -0.41 14.21
CA LYS A 216 -39.23 -0.77 13.68
C LYS A 216 -38.64 -1.95 14.43
N LEU A 217 -38.87 -2.01 15.75
CA LEU A 217 -38.48 -3.15 16.57
C LEU A 217 -39.22 -4.42 16.16
N ASP A 218 -40.51 -4.32 15.84
CA ASP A 218 -41.30 -5.45 15.33
C ASP A 218 -40.77 -5.95 13.98
N THR A 219 -40.37 -5.02 13.10
CA THR A 219 -39.68 -5.36 11.85
C THR A 219 -38.38 -6.13 12.11
N ILE A 220 -37.54 -5.67 13.06
CA ILE A 220 -36.29 -6.34 13.43
C ILE A 220 -36.57 -7.72 14.04
N CYS A 221 -37.58 -7.85 14.90
CA CYS A 221 -37.97 -9.11 15.52
C CYS A 221 -38.53 -10.12 14.50
N SER A 222 -39.30 -9.66 13.50
CA SER A 222 -39.78 -10.50 12.41
C SER A 222 -38.62 -11.09 11.59
N PHE A 223 -37.57 -10.29 11.35
CA PHE A 223 -36.37 -10.75 10.69
C PHE A 223 -35.58 -11.73 11.57
N PHE A 224 -35.49 -11.46 12.87
CA PHE A 224 -34.78 -12.32 13.80
C PHE A 224 -35.41 -13.72 13.95
N MET A 225 -36.73 -13.82 13.76
CA MET A 225 -37.47 -15.09 13.77
C MET A 225 -37.43 -15.86 12.44
N ALA A 226 -36.86 -15.28 11.38
CA ALA A 226 -36.79 -15.94 10.08
C ALA A 226 -35.89 -17.19 10.12
N PRO A 227 -36.28 -18.30 9.46
CA PRO A 227 -35.55 -19.58 9.53
C PRO A 227 -34.13 -19.51 8.94
N ASP A 228 -33.89 -18.57 8.04
CA ASP A 228 -32.62 -18.31 7.37
C ASP A 228 -31.78 -17.20 8.03
N TYR A 229 -32.28 -16.58 9.12
CA TYR A 229 -31.61 -15.49 9.83
C TYR A 229 -30.15 -15.81 10.18
N ALA A 230 -29.92 -16.96 10.82
CA ALA A 230 -28.59 -17.33 11.30
C ALA A 230 -27.58 -17.48 10.16
N VAL A 231 -28.02 -18.00 9.02
CA VAL A 231 -27.19 -18.16 7.81
C VAL A 231 -26.88 -16.80 7.20
N GLN A 232 -27.90 -15.94 7.03
CA GLN A 232 -27.72 -14.58 6.49
C GLN A 232 -26.78 -13.73 7.36
N VAL A 233 -26.89 -13.82 8.69
CA VAL A 233 -26.00 -13.11 9.61
C VAL A 233 -24.58 -13.68 9.55
N GLU A 234 -24.42 -15.00 9.47
CA GLU A 234 -23.09 -15.62 9.35
C GLU A 234 -22.37 -15.19 8.05
N GLU A 235 -23.08 -15.21 6.93
CA GLU A 235 -22.55 -14.75 5.64
C GLU A 235 -22.21 -13.26 5.68
N GLY A 236 -23.07 -12.45 6.28
CA GLY A 236 -22.82 -11.03 6.47
C GLY A 236 -21.60 -10.73 7.35
N VAL A 237 -21.44 -11.45 8.48
CA VAL A 237 -20.25 -11.35 9.35
C VAL A 237 -19.00 -11.78 8.61
N LYS A 238 -19.03 -12.89 7.85
CA LYS A 238 -17.92 -13.33 7.00
C LYS A 238 -17.54 -12.27 5.97
N GLY A 239 -18.54 -11.64 5.34
CA GLY A 239 -18.34 -10.54 4.38
C GLY A 239 -17.67 -9.33 5.02
N GLN A 240 -18.17 -8.84 6.16
CA GLN A 240 -17.56 -7.71 6.88
C GLN A 240 -16.14 -8.02 7.34
N ARG A 241 -15.88 -9.24 7.85
CA ARG A 241 -14.52 -9.69 8.22
C ARG A 241 -13.58 -9.74 7.02
N GLY A 242 -14.06 -10.22 5.87
CA GLY A 242 -13.31 -10.20 4.62
C GLY A 242 -12.90 -8.79 4.23
N LEU A 243 -13.84 -7.85 4.25
CA LEU A 243 -13.57 -6.44 3.93
C LEU A 243 -12.61 -5.78 4.92
N LEU A 244 -12.81 -6.01 6.23
CA LEU A 244 -11.89 -5.52 7.27
C LEU A 244 -10.49 -6.11 7.12
N THR A 245 -10.37 -7.37 6.71
CA THR A 245 -9.08 -8.02 6.45
C THR A 245 -8.36 -7.38 5.27
N VAL A 246 -9.08 -7.11 4.16
CA VAL A 246 -8.51 -6.38 3.01
C VAL A 246 -8.06 -4.98 3.41
N LEU A 247 -8.89 -4.25 4.15
CA LEU A 247 -8.55 -2.91 4.65
C LEU A 247 -7.31 -2.96 5.55
N SER A 248 -7.24 -3.93 6.46
CA SER A 248 -6.07 -4.16 7.33
C SER A 248 -4.80 -4.44 6.52
N ALA A 249 -4.89 -5.27 5.46
CA ALA A 249 -3.77 -5.54 4.57
C ALA A 249 -3.29 -4.27 3.84
N ILE A 250 -4.20 -3.40 3.38
CA ILE A 250 -3.87 -2.12 2.75
C ILE A 250 -3.15 -1.19 3.74
N VAL A 251 -3.68 -1.06 4.96
CA VAL A 251 -3.06 -0.22 6.02
C VAL A 251 -1.68 -0.75 6.38
N PHE A 252 -1.53 -2.07 6.51
CA PHE A 252 -0.24 -2.71 6.80
C PHE A 252 0.77 -2.47 5.67
N LEU A 253 0.36 -2.61 4.40
CA LEU A 253 1.21 -2.31 3.25
C LEU A 253 1.63 -0.82 3.25
N ALA A 254 0.71 0.09 3.52
CA ALA A 254 0.99 1.52 3.62
C ALA A 254 2.01 1.82 4.73
N LEU A 255 1.87 1.15 5.88
CA LEU A 255 2.81 1.24 7.01
C LEU A 255 4.21 0.76 6.60
N LEU A 256 4.32 -0.41 5.96
CA LEU A 256 5.59 -0.93 5.47
C LEU A 256 6.24 0.04 4.48
N LEU A 257 5.48 0.59 3.53
CA LEU A 257 5.98 1.57 2.57
C LEU A 257 6.46 2.86 3.27
N ALA A 258 5.75 3.34 4.28
CA ALA A 258 6.15 4.51 5.06
C ALA A 258 7.45 4.26 5.85
N VAL A 259 7.59 3.11 6.51
CA VAL A 259 8.81 2.71 7.21
C VAL A 259 9.99 2.56 6.25
N LEU A 260 9.78 1.94 5.08
CA LEU A 260 10.80 1.84 4.04
C LEU A 260 11.21 3.23 3.53
N LYS A 261 10.27 4.18 3.41
CA LYS A 261 10.59 5.57 3.05
C LYS A 261 11.43 6.27 4.12
N LEU A 262 11.06 6.14 5.39
CA LEU A 262 11.83 6.70 6.52
C LEU A 262 13.25 6.14 6.56
N SER A 263 13.43 4.83 6.44
CA SER A 263 14.77 4.22 6.45
C SER A 263 15.64 4.73 5.29
N ARG A 264 15.05 4.98 4.11
CA ARG A 264 15.76 5.59 2.98
C ARG A 264 16.10 7.06 3.25
N MET A 265 15.20 7.83 3.86
CA MET A 265 15.48 9.23 4.24
C MET A 265 16.63 9.31 5.25
N GLU A 266 16.64 8.45 6.27
CA GLU A 266 17.72 8.40 7.27
C GLU A 266 19.06 8.03 6.63
N ARG A 267 19.08 7.04 5.73
CA ARG A 267 20.28 6.68 4.97
C ARG A 267 20.77 7.84 4.11
N ALA A 268 19.88 8.50 3.37
CA ALA A 268 20.24 9.66 2.56
C ALA A 268 20.84 10.79 3.40
N GLN A 269 20.28 11.04 4.59
CA GLN A 269 20.82 12.03 5.51
C GLN A 269 22.22 11.64 6.04
N LYS A 270 22.46 10.36 6.35
CA LYS A 270 23.79 9.86 6.74
C LYS A 270 24.81 10.06 5.62
N VAL A 271 24.46 9.73 4.38
CA VAL A 271 25.34 9.92 3.21
C VAL A 271 25.61 11.41 2.99
N TYR A 272 24.58 12.26 3.07
CA TYR A 272 24.72 13.71 2.95
C TYR A 272 25.65 14.31 4.02
N ASN A 273 25.52 13.88 5.27
CA ASN A 273 26.38 14.37 6.36
C ASN A 273 27.85 13.97 6.15
N ARG A 274 28.10 12.74 5.66
CA ARG A 274 29.47 12.31 5.29
C ARG A 274 30.04 13.15 4.15
N TRP A 275 29.23 13.38 3.12
CA TRP A 275 29.59 14.23 1.99
C TRP A 275 29.98 15.65 2.44
N GLN A 276 29.16 16.25 3.31
CA GLN A 276 29.40 17.59 3.83
C GLN A 276 30.64 17.64 4.73
N ALA A 277 30.90 16.61 5.52
CA ALA A 277 32.12 16.48 6.32
C ALA A 277 33.38 16.40 5.44
N ASN A 278 33.35 15.63 4.34
CA ASN A 278 34.47 15.52 3.41
C ASN A 278 34.78 16.84 2.70
N ILE A 279 33.76 17.64 2.36
CA ILE A 279 33.94 18.97 1.76
C ILE A 279 34.49 19.97 2.78
N SER A 280 34.09 19.84 4.04
CA SER A 280 34.47 20.78 5.10
C SER A 280 35.83 20.45 5.73
N ALA A 281 36.39 19.27 5.47
CA ALA A 281 37.71 18.88 5.91
C ALA A 281 38.76 19.62 5.06
N PRO A 282 39.57 20.54 5.63
CA PRO A 282 40.67 21.15 4.89
C PRO A 282 41.62 20.04 4.43
N ALA A 283 42.07 20.11 3.18
CA ALA A 283 43.05 19.18 2.63
C ALA A 283 44.22 19.10 3.62
N ALA A 284 44.39 17.93 4.25
CA ALA A 284 45.54 17.69 5.11
C ALA A 284 46.79 17.93 4.25
N THR A 285 47.53 18.97 4.59
CA THR A 285 48.83 19.30 4.00
C THR A 285 49.66 18.04 3.95
N ALA A 286 50.01 17.61 2.74
CA ALA A 286 50.89 16.47 2.53
C ALA A 286 52.15 16.63 3.39
N PRO A 287 52.61 15.59 4.10
CA PRO A 287 53.87 15.68 4.82
C PRO A 287 54.98 15.93 3.80
N THR A 288 55.62 17.09 3.91
CA THR A 288 56.92 17.34 3.28
C THR A 288 57.88 16.25 3.75
N VAL A 289 58.26 15.40 2.80
CA VAL A 289 59.28 14.36 2.96
C VAL A 289 60.61 15.04 3.32
N PRO A 290 61.35 14.56 4.34
CA PRO A 290 62.71 15.00 4.61
C PRO A 290 63.71 14.52 3.55
#